data_AF-A0A0N8RDD1-F1
#
_entry.id   AF-A0A0N8RDD1-F1
#
_cell.length_a   1.000
_cell.length_b   1.000
_cell.length_c   1.000
_cell.angle_alpha   90.00
_cell.angle_beta   90.00
_cell.angle_gamma   90.00
#
_symmetry.space_group_name_H-M   'P 1'
#
loop_
_entity.id
_entity.type
_entity.pdbx_description
1 polymer ?
#
loop_
_entity_poly.entity_id
_entity_poly.type
_entity_poly.pdbx_seq_one_letter_code
_entity_poly.pdbx_strand_id
1 'polypeptide(L)'
;MFASASGYACQGAATPYMPYLLSTLDTVAWRYGFPESVYPEALIPGLREVGGLTSGDMWGSVYPRSGFIHQADDYKAASVIAQRAGDVVTRSGKVHVYQPLLAQPQPGYWPAGELIETDATTGKWQELTPTRSQSCAVLPNSQPRVQATDGGYAWALWCPYSCCKREGQTVLVHSLFDRLTRRPNRKSIIA
;
A
#
# COMPACT_ATOMS: atom_id res chain seq x y z
N MET A 1 6.59 -11.06 8.89
CA MET A 1 7.00 -11.71 10.16
C MET A 1 7.56 -13.13 10.00
N PHE A 2 7.18 -13.96 9.00
CA PHE A 2 7.84 -15.26 8.75
C PHE A 2 8.98 -15.23 7.70
N ALA A 3 8.84 -14.43 6.63
CA ALA A 3 9.89 -14.28 5.62
C ALA A 3 11.09 -13.43 6.10
N SER A 4 10.88 -12.60 7.13
CA SER A 4 11.92 -11.75 7.72
C SER A 4 12.88 -12.54 8.61
N ALA A 5 12.37 -13.60 9.25
CA ALA A 5 13.16 -14.48 10.12
C ALA A 5 14.20 -15.30 9.33
N SER A 6 13.92 -15.60 8.05
CA SER A 6 14.83 -16.35 7.18
C SER A 6 15.96 -15.49 6.59
N GLY A 7 15.98 -14.17 6.82
CA GLY A 7 17.00 -13.26 6.28
C GLY A 7 16.89 -12.98 4.78
N TYR A 8 15.85 -13.53 4.13
CA TYR A 8 15.57 -13.31 2.72
C TYR A 8 14.63 -12.14 2.47
N ALA A 9 13.78 -11.75 3.44
CA ALA A 9 12.88 -10.61 3.35
C ALA A 9 13.17 -9.53 4.41
N CYS A 10 12.78 -8.28 4.12
CA CYS A 10 12.79 -7.22 5.12
C CYS A 10 11.65 -7.42 6.14
N GLN A 11 11.78 -6.79 7.31
CA GLN A 11 10.69 -6.73 8.28
C GLN A 11 9.64 -5.73 7.77
N GLY A 12 8.41 -6.21 7.55
CA GLY A 12 7.27 -5.33 7.23
C GLY A 12 6.71 -4.65 8.47
N ALA A 13 5.92 -3.58 8.28
CA ALA A 13 5.24 -2.85 9.36
C ALA A 13 3.96 -3.57 9.86
N ALA A 14 3.44 -4.54 9.10
CA ALA A 14 2.19 -5.23 9.40
C ALA A 14 2.34 -6.28 10.50
N THR A 15 1.44 -6.25 11.48
CA THR A 15 1.26 -7.29 12.50
C THR A 15 0.15 -8.23 12.06
N PRO A 16 0.39 -9.55 11.98
CA PRO A 16 -0.65 -10.52 11.61
C PRO A 16 -1.88 -10.44 12.51
N TYR A 17 -3.06 -10.67 11.92
CA TYR A 17 -4.36 -10.64 12.61
C TYR A 17 -4.73 -9.31 13.28
N MET A 18 -4.02 -8.22 12.96
CA MET A 18 -4.35 -6.88 13.43
C MET A 18 -5.02 -6.08 12.30
N PRO A 19 -6.28 -5.65 12.47
CA PRO A 19 -6.92 -4.79 11.48
C PRO A 19 -6.40 -3.35 11.62
N TYR A 20 -5.91 -2.78 10.52
CA TYR A 20 -5.39 -1.41 10.49
C TYR A 20 -6.48 -0.36 10.22
N LEU A 21 -7.56 -0.76 9.55
CA LEU A 21 -8.75 0.06 9.30
C LEU A 21 -9.97 -0.86 9.30
N LEU A 22 -11.03 -0.46 10.01
CA LEU A 22 -12.33 -1.11 9.98
C LEU A 22 -13.39 -0.06 9.72
N SER A 23 -14.07 -0.19 8.58
CA SER A 23 -15.11 0.74 8.12
C SER A 23 -16.23 0.98 9.14
N THR A 24 -16.54 -0.03 9.96
CA THR A 24 -17.57 0.04 11.00
C THR A 24 -17.17 0.96 12.16
N LEU A 25 -15.88 1.07 12.47
CA LEU A 25 -15.37 1.95 13.54
C LEU A 25 -15.14 3.37 13.03
N ASP A 26 -14.84 3.52 11.74
CA ASP A 26 -14.55 4.80 11.09
C ASP A 26 -15.79 5.44 10.45
N THR A 27 -16.90 5.51 11.18
CA THR A 27 -18.20 5.86 10.58
C THR A 27 -18.20 7.24 9.92
N VAL A 28 -17.68 8.29 10.56
CA VAL A 28 -17.80 9.66 10.03
C VAL A 28 -17.04 9.83 8.72
N ALA A 29 -15.76 9.47 8.70
CA ALA A 29 -14.91 9.65 7.53
C ALA A 29 -15.18 8.59 6.46
N TRP A 30 -15.33 7.32 6.82
CA TRP A 30 -15.57 6.26 5.85
C TRP A 30 -16.98 6.29 5.24
N ARG A 31 -18.03 6.55 6.04
CA ARG A 31 -19.42 6.51 5.56
C ARG A 31 -19.85 7.79 4.86
N TYR A 32 -19.42 8.95 5.37
CA TYR A 32 -19.85 10.25 4.87
C TYR A 32 -18.76 11.03 4.12
N GLY A 33 -17.50 10.60 4.17
CA GLY A 33 -16.39 11.30 3.51
C GLY A 33 -16.02 12.64 4.17
N PHE A 34 -16.53 12.93 5.36
CA PHE A 34 -16.28 14.18 6.08
C PHE A 34 -15.08 14.02 7.04
N PRO A 35 -14.19 15.03 7.17
CA PRO A 35 -14.18 16.33 6.51
C PRO A 35 -13.49 16.36 5.14
N GLU A 36 -12.99 15.23 4.64
CA GLU A 36 -12.17 15.20 3.42
C GLU A 36 -12.91 15.66 2.16
N SER A 37 -14.24 15.65 2.18
CA SER A 37 -15.10 16.17 1.10
C SER A 37 -14.84 17.63 0.76
N VAL A 38 -14.27 18.41 1.69
CA VAL A 38 -13.93 19.83 1.46
C VAL A 38 -12.44 20.04 1.19
N TYR A 39 -11.65 18.98 1.05
CA TYR A 39 -10.23 19.08 0.72
C TYR A 39 -10.04 19.46 -0.76
N PRO A 40 -8.98 20.20 -1.12
CA PRO A 40 -8.69 20.54 -2.51
C PRO A 40 -8.64 19.32 -3.44
N GLU A 41 -8.12 18.20 -2.96
CA GLU A 41 -8.03 16.93 -3.70
C GLU A 41 -9.39 16.30 -3.99
N ALA A 42 -10.44 16.64 -3.24
CA ALA A 42 -11.82 16.21 -3.50
C ALA A 42 -12.56 17.16 -4.47
N LEU A 43 -12.14 18.42 -4.55
CA LEU A 43 -12.86 19.49 -5.25
C LEU A 43 -12.26 19.85 -6.60
N ILE A 44 -10.97 19.60 -6.81
CA ILE A 44 -10.25 19.94 -8.04
C ILE A 44 -10.09 18.67 -8.88
N PRO A 45 -10.74 18.58 -10.06
CA PRO A 45 -10.59 17.45 -10.96
C PRO A 45 -9.13 17.24 -11.39
N GLY A 46 -8.72 15.99 -11.54
CA GLY A 46 -7.35 15.62 -11.92
C GLY A 46 -6.35 15.59 -10.76
N LEU A 47 -6.75 15.97 -9.54
CA LEU A 47 -5.92 15.76 -8.35
C LEU A 47 -6.28 14.44 -7.68
N ARG A 48 -5.26 13.64 -7.37
CA ARG A 48 -5.40 12.37 -6.64
C ARG A 48 -6.49 11.47 -7.23
N GLU A 49 -6.32 11.07 -8.49
CA GLU A 49 -7.26 10.24 -9.23
C GLU A 49 -6.61 8.93 -9.68
N VAL A 50 -7.38 7.85 -9.65
CA VAL A 50 -7.01 6.59 -10.29
C VAL A 50 -7.49 6.64 -11.73
N GLY A 51 -6.52 6.75 -12.64
CA GLY A 51 -6.77 6.95 -14.07
C GLY A 51 -6.81 8.42 -14.42
N GLY A 52 -7.44 8.76 -15.54
CA GLY A 52 -7.50 10.15 -15.96
C GLY A 52 -8.52 10.39 -17.04
N LEU A 53 -9.09 11.60 -17.02
CA LEU A 53 -10.02 12.06 -18.05
C LEU A 53 -9.33 12.12 -19.43
N THR A 54 -8.07 12.55 -19.47
CA THR A 54 -7.28 12.71 -20.70
C THR A 54 -6.84 11.38 -21.30
N SER A 55 -6.69 10.33 -20.49
CA SER A 55 -6.37 8.98 -20.96
C SER A 55 -7.61 8.17 -21.36
N GLY A 56 -8.82 8.68 -21.06
CA GLY A 56 -10.09 7.99 -21.34
C GLY A 56 -10.35 6.76 -20.46
N ASP A 57 -9.50 6.46 -19.48
CA ASP A 57 -9.69 5.36 -18.52
C ASP A 57 -9.76 5.89 -17.09
N MET A 58 -10.81 6.66 -16.79
CA MET A 58 -11.08 7.15 -15.44
C MET A 58 -11.71 6.04 -14.59
N TRP A 59 -11.13 5.75 -13.43
CA TRP A 59 -11.67 4.79 -12.47
C TRP A 59 -12.36 5.52 -11.32
N GLY A 60 -11.72 6.57 -10.79
CA GLY A 60 -12.32 7.36 -9.73
C GLY A 60 -11.33 8.21 -8.94
N SER A 61 -11.86 9.13 -8.13
CA SER A 61 -11.07 9.97 -7.22
C SER A 61 -10.65 9.21 -5.95
N VAL A 62 -9.46 9.51 -5.44
CA VAL A 62 -9.02 9.00 -4.12
C VAL A 62 -9.71 9.77 -2.99
N TYR A 63 -9.97 11.07 -3.16
CA TYR A 63 -10.64 11.89 -2.15
C TYR A 63 -12.12 12.14 -2.48
N PRO A 64 -12.99 12.24 -1.45
CA PRO A 64 -12.74 11.88 -0.05
C PRO A 64 -12.49 10.36 0.09
N ARG A 65 -11.65 9.94 1.05
CA ARG A 65 -11.32 8.52 1.27
C ARG A 65 -12.45 7.77 1.98
N SER A 66 -13.62 7.78 1.35
CA SER A 66 -14.83 7.11 1.80
C SER A 66 -15.01 5.74 1.15
N GLY A 67 -15.91 4.93 1.71
CA GLY A 67 -16.28 3.62 1.16
C GLY A 67 -17.23 3.67 -0.04
N PHE A 68 -17.53 4.85 -0.60
CA PHE A 68 -18.50 5.03 -1.67
C PHE A 68 -17.89 5.77 -2.85
N ILE A 69 -18.22 5.30 -4.06
CA ILE A 69 -17.83 5.98 -5.28
C ILE A 69 -18.91 5.77 -6.35
N HIS A 70 -19.17 6.80 -7.14
CA HIS A 70 -20.03 6.68 -8.31
C HIS A 70 -19.21 6.13 -9.47
N GLN A 71 -19.23 4.81 -9.64
CA GLN A 71 -18.58 4.13 -10.74
C GLN A 71 -19.46 2.95 -11.20
N ALA A 72 -19.67 2.82 -12.51
CA ALA A 72 -20.59 1.83 -13.08
C ALA A 72 -19.97 0.42 -13.17
N ASP A 73 -18.65 0.35 -13.18
CA ASP A 73 -17.88 -0.90 -13.17
C ASP A 73 -17.47 -1.23 -11.73
N ASP A 74 -18.00 -2.34 -11.19
CA ASP A 74 -17.77 -2.75 -9.81
C ASP A 74 -16.29 -3.05 -9.53
N TYR A 75 -15.56 -3.60 -10.51
CA TYR A 75 -14.12 -3.84 -10.39
C TYR A 75 -13.37 -2.53 -10.20
N LYS A 76 -13.68 -1.51 -11.03
CA LYS A 76 -13.07 -0.17 -10.89
C LYS A 76 -13.43 0.45 -9.55
N ALA A 77 -14.71 0.39 -9.17
CA ALA A 77 -15.20 0.93 -7.91
C ALA A 77 -14.43 0.34 -6.72
N ALA A 78 -14.43 -0.98 -6.61
CA ALA A 78 -13.82 -1.69 -5.50
C ALA A 78 -12.28 -1.54 -5.49
N SER A 79 -11.63 -1.43 -6.66
CA SER A 79 -10.20 -1.11 -6.75
C SER A 79 -9.88 0.28 -6.18
N VAL A 80 -10.71 1.29 -6.46
CA VAL A 80 -10.53 2.63 -5.89
C VAL A 80 -10.79 2.63 -4.38
N ILE A 81 -11.78 1.86 -3.90
CA ILE A 81 -12.02 1.72 -2.46
C ILE A 81 -10.82 1.04 -1.77
N ALA A 82 -10.21 0.02 -2.38
CA ALA A 82 -8.98 -0.59 -1.87
C ALA A 82 -7.82 0.42 -1.82
N GLN A 83 -7.65 1.21 -2.89
CA GLN A 83 -6.66 2.30 -2.94
C GLN A 83 -6.87 3.31 -1.80
N ARG A 84 -8.12 3.71 -1.54
CA ARG A 84 -8.46 4.63 -0.44
C ARG A 84 -8.09 4.06 0.92
N ALA A 85 -8.45 2.80 1.19
CA ALA A 85 -8.08 2.13 2.43
C ALA A 85 -6.55 2.06 2.60
N GLY A 86 -5.83 1.71 1.54
CA GLY A 86 -4.35 1.71 1.51
C GLY A 86 -3.74 3.09 1.78
N ASP A 87 -4.28 4.14 1.16
CA ASP A 87 -3.82 5.52 1.35
C ASP A 87 -4.07 6.03 2.78
N VAL A 88 -5.18 5.64 3.44
CA VAL A 88 -5.42 5.96 4.86
C VAL A 88 -4.35 5.32 5.75
N VAL A 89 -4.17 3.99 5.65
CA VAL A 89 -3.31 3.25 6.60
C VAL A 89 -1.83 3.53 6.39
N THR A 90 -1.38 3.87 5.18
CA THR A 90 0.03 4.17 4.88
C THR A 90 0.45 5.60 5.23
N ARG A 91 -0.40 6.36 5.93
CA ARG A 91 -0.10 7.74 6.32
C ARG A 91 -0.38 7.98 7.80
N SER A 92 0.19 9.05 8.35
CA SER A 92 -0.06 9.48 9.73
C SER A 92 -0.98 10.71 9.77
N GLY A 93 -1.69 10.87 10.89
CA GLY A 93 -2.50 12.06 11.17
C GLY A 93 -3.69 12.27 10.24
N LYS A 94 -4.27 11.19 9.68
CA LYS A 94 -5.49 11.30 8.86
C LYS A 94 -6.73 11.36 9.73
N VAL A 95 -7.77 11.97 9.20
CA VAL A 95 -9.07 12.20 9.87
C VAL A 95 -9.94 10.93 9.83
N HIS A 96 -9.35 9.81 10.23
CA HIS A 96 -9.96 8.48 10.24
C HIS A 96 -9.71 7.80 11.59
N VAL A 97 -10.54 6.81 11.94
CA VAL A 97 -10.28 5.89 13.07
C VAL A 97 -9.51 4.68 12.55
N TYR A 98 -8.18 4.71 12.69
CA TYR A 98 -7.29 3.70 12.12
C TYR A 98 -5.99 3.55 12.92
N GLN A 99 -5.28 2.45 12.68
CA GLN A 99 -3.90 2.26 13.09
C GLN A 99 -2.99 2.55 11.88
N PRO A 100 -1.99 3.43 12.01
CA PRO A 100 -1.03 3.64 10.93
C PRO A 100 -0.15 2.40 10.70
N LEU A 101 -0.07 1.96 9.45
CA LEU A 101 0.84 0.93 8.94
C LEU A 101 2.20 1.56 8.60
N LEU A 102 2.83 2.17 9.59
CA LEU A 102 4.11 2.86 9.45
C LEU A 102 5.16 2.21 10.34
N ALA A 103 6.34 1.98 9.79
CA ALA A 103 7.53 1.60 10.56
C ALA A 103 8.51 2.77 10.61
N GLN A 104 9.33 2.83 11.66
CA GLN A 104 10.34 3.87 11.80
C GLN A 104 11.61 3.49 11.03
N PRO A 105 12.23 4.42 10.29
CA PRO A 105 13.52 4.19 9.67
C PRO A 105 14.60 3.97 10.73
N GLN A 106 15.49 3.02 10.47
CA GLN A 106 16.61 2.69 11.34
C GLN A 106 17.86 2.45 10.49
N PRO A 107 19.08 2.56 11.04
CA PRO A 107 20.29 2.26 10.28
C PRO A 107 20.21 0.87 9.60
N GLY A 108 20.26 0.86 8.26
CA GLY A 108 20.15 -0.36 7.45
C GLY A 108 18.72 -0.84 7.19
N TYR A 109 17.69 -0.06 7.55
CA TYR A 109 16.28 -0.34 7.33
C TYR A 109 15.53 0.92 6.87
N TRP A 110 14.95 0.84 5.67
CA TRP A 110 14.12 1.88 5.07
C TRP A 110 12.70 1.32 4.88
N PRO A 111 11.74 1.78 5.69
CA PRO A 111 10.36 1.33 5.63
C PRO A 111 9.68 1.82 4.35
N ALA A 112 8.56 1.19 4.02
CA ALA A 112 7.68 1.68 2.97
C ALA A 112 7.16 3.09 3.28
N GLY A 113 7.04 3.91 2.25
CA GLY A 113 6.47 5.25 2.34
C GLY A 113 4.95 5.25 2.21
N GLU A 114 4.40 6.45 2.03
CA GLU A 114 2.98 6.63 1.75
C GLU A 114 2.61 6.02 0.39
N LEU A 115 1.45 5.37 0.30
CA LEU A 115 0.92 4.87 -0.96
C LEU A 115 0.49 6.03 -1.87
N ILE A 116 0.88 5.95 -3.13
CA ILE A 116 0.47 6.87 -4.19
C ILE A 116 -0.08 6.04 -5.35
N GLU A 117 -1.29 6.39 -5.79
CA GLU A 117 -1.92 5.80 -6.96
C GLU A 117 -1.03 5.93 -8.21
N THR A 118 -1.08 4.94 -9.10
CA THR A 118 -0.27 4.89 -10.33
C THR A 118 1.26 4.83 -10.13
N ASP A 119 1.78 5.03 -8.92
CA ASP A 119 3.22 4.97 -8.63
C ASP A 119 3.66 3.61 -8.08
N ALA A 120 4.29 2.82 -8.95
CA ALA A 120 4.80 1.49 -8.65
C ALA A 120 5.94 1.46 -7.61
N THR A 121 6.53 2.61 -7.30
CA THR A 121 7.59 2.75 -6.30
C THR A 121 7.06 2.90 -4.88
N THR A 122 5.75 3.12 -4.71
CA THR A 122 5.09 3.28 -3.40
C THR A 122 4.31 2.04 -2.99
N GLY A 123 3.73 1.32 -3.96
CA GLY A 123 3.03 0.07 -3.72
C GLY A 123 2.43 -0.53 -4.98
N LYS A 124 2.07 -1.81 -4.88
CA LYS A 124 1.36 -2.53 -5.95
C LYS A 124 0.21 -3.32 -5.35
N TRP A 125 -0.76 -3.64 -6.18
CA TRP A 125 -1.93 -4.44 -5.82
C TRP A 125 -1.87 -5.79 -6.52
N GLN A 126 -2.18 -6.85 -5.78
CA GLN A 126 -2.43 -8.18 -6.33
C GLN A 126 -3.88 -8.55 -6.07
N GLU A 127 -4.62 -8.83 -7.13
CA GLU A 127 -6.00 -9.32 -7.01
C GLU A 127 -6.05 -10.73 -6.42
N LEU A 128 -6.93 -10.92 -5.44
CA LEU A 128 -7.18 -12.20 -4.77
C LEU A 128 -8.55 -12.77 -5.15
N THR A 129 -9.55 -11.90 -5.31
CA THR A 129 -10.95 -12.24 -5.62
C THR A 129 -11.48 -11.20 -6.62
N PRO A 130 -12.24 -11.60 -7.65
CA PRO A 130 -12.81 -12.94 -7.89
C PRO A 130 -11.84 -13.98 -8.45
N THR A 131 -10.78 -13.57 -9.16
CA THR A 131 -9.76 -14.50 -9.67
C THR A 131 -8.39 -14.10 -9.15
N ARG A 132 -7.68 -15.04 -8.51
CA ARG A 132 -6.34 -14.78 -8.00
C ARG A 132 -5.36 -14.50 -9.14
N SER A 133 -4.82 -13.28 -9.18
CA SER A 133 -3.76 -12.90 -10.11
C SER A 133 -2.40 -13.41 -9.66
N GLN A 134 -1.56 -13.81 -10.61
CA GLN A 134 -0.16 -14.20 -10.38
C GLN A 134 0.81 -13.01 -10.46
N SER A 135 0.30 -11.81 -10.74
CA SER A 135 1.11 -10.60 -10.91
C SER A 135 0.57 -9.45 -10.09
N CYS A 136 1.44 -8.48 -9.79
CA CYS A 136 1.08 -7.26 -9.07
C CYS A 136 1.12 -6.09 -10.05
N ALA A 137 0.14 -5.18 -9.95
CA ALA A 137 0.04 -4.00 -10.80
C ALA A 137 -0.28 -2.75 -9.97
N VAL A 138 0.00 -1.58 -10.54
CA VAL A 138 -0.57 -0.32 -10.03
C VAL A 138 -1.98 -0.14 -10.55
N LEU A 139 -2.71 0.81 -9.99
CA LEU A 139 -4.01 1.23 -10.48
C LEU A 139 -3.86 2.58 -11.21
N PRO A 140 -4.52 2.78 -12.36
CA PRO A 140 -5.27 1.79 -13.12
C PRO A 140 -4.35 0.78 -13.83
N ASN A 141 -4.91 -0.35 -14.28
CA ASN A 141 -4.19 -1.32 -15.12
C ASN A 141 -5.08 -1.89 -16.25
N SER A 142 -4.44 -2.60 -17.18
CA SER A 142 -5.07 -3.25 -18.33
C SER A 142 -5.29 -4.76 -18.12
N GLN A 143 -5.23 -5.25 -16.88
CA GLN A 143 -5.47 -6.66 -16.59
C GLN A 143 -6.96 -7.00 -16.80
N PRO A 144 -7.30 -8.29 -17.05
CA PRO A 144 -8.69 -8.71 -17.16
C PRO A 144 -9.49 -8.34 -15.91
N ARG A 145 -10.57 -7.57 -16.09
CA ARG A 145 -11.44 -7.07 -15.00
C ARG A 145 -12.62 -8.02 -14.80
N VAL A 146 -12.34 -9.19 -14.21
CA VAL A 146 -13.37 -10.20 -13.96
C VAL A 146 -14.34 -9.65 -12.91
N GLN A 147 -15.64 -9.70 -13.20
CA GLN A 147 -16.68 -9.21 -12.30
C GLN A 147 -17.04 -10.31 -11.28
N ALA A 148 -17.10 -9.95 -10.00
CA ALA A 148 -17.47 -10.89 -8.95
C ALA A 148 -18.99 -11.15 -8.98
N THR A 149 -19.40 -12.42 -8.96
CA THR A 149 -20.82 -12.81 -9.00
C THR A 149 -21.59 -12.42 -7.74
N ASP A 150 -20.90 -12.33 -6.61
CA ASP A 150 -21.42 -11.92 -5.30
C ASP A 150 -21.11 -10.45 -4.97
N GLY A 151 -20.49 -9.72 -5.89
CA GLY A 151 -20.01 -8.35 -5.68
C GLY A 151 -18.81 -8.22 -4.74
N GLY A 152 -18.20 -9.34 -4.32
CA GLY A 152 -17.06 -9.37 -3.40
C GLY A 152 -15.72 -9.24 -4.12
N TYR A 153 -14.87 -8.31 -3.67
CA TYR A 153 -13.52 -8.14 -4.20
C TYR A 153 -12.48 -8.07 -3.08
N ALA A 154 -11.27 -8.55 -3.38
CA ALA A 154 -10.17 -8.52 -2.43
C ALA A 154 -8.83 -8.33 -3.14
N TRP A 155 -7.98 -7.49 -2.56
CA TRP A 155 -6.61 -7.26 -3.03
C TRP A 155 -5.61 -7.39 -1.88
N ALA A 156 -4.41 -7.86 -2.21
CA ALA A 156 -3.24 -7.72 -1.37
C ALA A 156 -2.45 -6.47 -1.79
N LEU A 157 -2.18 -5.58 -0.81
CA LEU A 157 -1.26 -4.46 -0.98
C LEU A 157 0.17 -4.92 -0.70
N TRP A 158 1.06 -4.55 -1.59
CA TRP A 158 2.44 -4.95 -1.63
C TRP A 158 3.33 -3.71 -1.56
N CYS A 159 3.92 -3.46 -0.39
CA CYS A 159 4.68 -2.24 -0.11
C CYS A 159 6.19 -2.47 -0.24
N PRO A 160 6.97 -1.52 -0.80
CA PRO A 160 8.40 -1.69 -0.99
C PRO A 160 9.18 -1.33 0.28
N TYR A 161 9.80 -2.33 0.88
CA TYR A 161 10.76 -2.17 1.97
C TYR A 161 12.18 -2.35 1.45
N SER A 162 13.12 -1.61 2.01
CA SER A 162 14.54 -1.84 1.73
C SER A 162 15.30 -2.10 3.01
N CYS A 163 16.18 -3.10 3.01
CA CYS A 163 17.01 -3.41 4.15
C CYS A 163 18.39 -3.93 3.72
N CYS A 164 19.37 -3.81 4.61
CA CYS A 164 20.67 -4.42 4.40
C CYS A 164 20.52 -5.95 4.34
N LYS A 165 21.18 -6.58 3.35
CA LYS A 165 21.32 -8.03 3.35
C LYS A 165 22.08 -8.45 4.60
N ARG A 166 21.53 -9.41 5.36
CA ARG A 166 22.30 -10.14 6.38
C ARG A 166 23.34 -11.00 5.66
N GLU A 167 24.53 -10.47 5.44
CA GLU A 167 25.72 -11.28 5.23
C GLU A 167 26.08 -11.84 6.63
N GLY A 168 26.31 -13.15 6.74
CA GLY A 168 26.36 -13.88 8.02
C GLY A 168 27.20 -13.23 9.13
N GLN A 169 26.91 -13.59 10.38
CA GLN A 169 27.62 -13.09 11.56
C GLN A 169 29.14 -13.21 11.35
N THR A 170 29.85 -12.08 11.32
CA THR A 170 31.29 -12.10 11.55
C THR A 170 31.47 -12.55 12.99
N VAL A 171 31.99 -13.77 13.19
CA VAL A 171 32.40 -14.21 14.52
C VAL A 171 33.50 -13.25 14.96
N LEU A 172 33.21 -12.40 15.95
CA LEU A 172 34.21 -11.55 16.57
C LEU A 172 35.12 -12.42 17.43
N VAL A 173 36.07 -13.11 16.79
CA VAL A 173 37.25 -13.63 17.50
C VAL A 173 38.13 -12.42 17.78
N HIS A 174 38.46 -12.20 19.04
CA HIS A 174 39.19 -11.02 19.50
C HIS A 174 40.65 -11.03 18.99
N SER A 175 40.87 -10.59 17.75
CA SER A 175 42.19 -10.17 17.24
C SER A 175 42.03 -9.45 15.91
N LEU A 176 42.31 -8.14 15.94
CA LEU A 176 42.87 -7.26 14.89
C LEU A 176 42.71 -7.66 13.41
N PHE A 177 42.32 -6.64 12.62
CA PHE A 177 42.54 -6.37 11.19
C PHE A 177 41.30 -6.28 10.27
N ASP A 178 41.34 -5.19 9.49
CA ASP A 178 40.57 -4.85 8.29
C ASP A 178 39.13 -4.34 8.39
N ARG A 179 39.10 -3.05 8.73
CA ARG A 179 38.14 -2.05 8.28
C ARG A 179 38.09 -2.02 6.74
N LEU A 180 37.22 -2.82 6.11
CA LEU A 180 36.86 -2.68 4.70
C LEU A 180 35.45 -2.08 4.58
N THR A 181 35.44 -0.81 4.12
CA THR A 181 34.28 -0.09 3.61
C THR A 181 33.62 -0.85 2.44
N ARG A 182 32.64 -1.70 2.72
CA ARG A 182 31.69 -2.19 1.71
C ARG A 182 30.44 -1.31 1.74
N ARG A 183 30.09 -0.73 0.59
CA ARG A 183 28.76 -0.15 0.38
C ARG A 183 27.73 -1.23 0.70
N PRO A 184 26.74 -0.99 1.57
CA PRO A 184 25.79 -2.02 1.94
C PRO A 184 24.97 -2.43 0.70
N ASN A 185 25.03 -3.71 0.34
CA ASN A 185 24.16 -4.29 -0.68
C ASN A 185 22.71 -4.21 -0.18
N ARG A 186 21.96 -3.25 -0.73
CA ARG A 186 20.55 -2.98 -0.40
C ARG A 186 19.67 -4.02 -1.11
N LYS A 187 18.81 -4.73 -0.37
CA LYS A 187 17.74 -5.53 -0.96
C LYS A 187 16.45 -4.72 -0.92
N SER A 188 15.82 -4.54 -2.08
CA SER A 188 14.45 -4.02 -2.18
C SER A 188 13.50 -5.20 -2.26
N ILE A 189 12.55 -5.29 -1.31
CA ILE A 189 11.65 -6.43 -1.16
C ILE A 189 10.26 -5.89 -0.93
N ILE A 190 9.32 -6.47 -1.65
CA ILE A 190 7.91 -6.15 -1.55
C ILE A 190 7.33 -7.05 -0.46
N ALA A 191 6.69 -6.45 0.54
CA ALA A 191 6.14 -7.14 1.70
C ALA A 191 4.79 -6.57 2.14
#